data_AF-A0A2G2DID0-F1
#
_entry.id   AF-A0A2G2DID0-F1
#
_cell.length_a   1.000
_cell.length_b   1.000
_cell.length_c   1.000
_cell.angle_alpha   90.00
_cell.angle_beta   90.00
_cell.angle_gamma   90.00
#
_symmetry.space_group_name_H-M   'P 1'
#
loop_
_entity.id
_entity.type
_entity.pdbx_description
1 polymer ?
#
loop_
_entity_poly.entity_id
_entity_poly.type
_entity_poly.pdbx_seq_one_letter_code
_entity_poly.pdbx_strand_id
1 'polypeptide(L)'
;MNYPVWYLPETGGGFLIALIAVLHVFVSHFAVGGGLYLIYAEKKGLRENSPAILEFVKKHARFFLLLTMVFGSITGVGIWFIIALVNPAATSLLIHNFVFGWAAEWVFFLVEITAAFVYFYTFGRMDSATHIKVGWVYFISAWMSLLLINGIIGVMLTPGLWAENMDFWQGFFNPSFWPSLFFRTFIAVMIAACYGYFSASFVADVAVRDSMTRFSAKWALVTLALMIPSAIWYISVLPVAAHTMVMGKSPTIAGMMPWGLVGILGLLVIMLGAGIYRPRFNSKPVAVLSLFCALAVMGSFEWIREAARRPYVINEVMYSNGILKSDIERLNSEGYLRQALWVENKELTGDNMLQAGEELFINQCYACHTIGGINNDIVAASKNMSFRVLTKYINTIHERRYFMPPFVGTDREAKALATYIAGGLLGKETIAAPLEMNTLAAARVLFEDNCSSCHGIEDLSPAFESLSHKEITAMFPVLDEISDEMEPFSGTAEEVKLLADYLHSLNNPVAPTGVSGAILFEDHCSSCHDLQEMVDIVDGQGSEELILLLGTLNDISDEMEPFSGSATEQEILAGFLESANKGDQ
;
A
#
# COMPACT_ATOMS: atom_id res chain seq x y z
N MET A 1 -23.68 -8.68 -0.95
CA MET A 1 -23.99 -8.25 0.43
C MET A 1 -22.69 -8.08 1.18
N ASN A 2 -22.50 -6.98 1.93
CA ASN A 2 -21.27 -6.66 2.64
C ASN A 2 -21.24 -7.27 4.06
N TYR A 3 -20.03 -7.45 4.58
CA TYR A 3 -19.73 -7.92 5.93
C TYR A 3 -19.43 -6.72 6.85
N PRO A 4 -19.51 -6.86 8.18
CA PRO A 4 -19.09 -5.79 9.07
C PRO A 4 -17.59 -5.53 8.90
N VAL A 5 -17.20 -4.25 8.94
CA VAL A 5 -15.80 -3.83 8.81
C VAL A 5 -15.16 -3.80 10.19
N TRP A 6 -14.05 -4.53 10.36
CA TRP A 6 -13.21 -4.37 11.55
C TRP A 6 -12.34 -3.12 11.41
N TYR A 7 -12.86 -2.00 11.94
CA TYR A 7 -12.29 -0.68 11.72
C TYR A 7 -11.16 -0.36 12.71
N LEU A 8 -9.93 -0.31 12.20
CA LEU A 8 -8.71 0.09 12.92
C LEU A 8 -8.03 1.26 12.15
N PRO A 9 -8.46 2.51 12.37
CA PRO A 9 -8.10 3.65 11.50
C PRO A 9 -6.61 3.93 11.42
N GLU A 10 -5.87 3.78 12.51
CA GLU A 10 -4.44 4.13 12.58
C GLU A 10 -3.52 3.05 12.01
N THR A 11 -3.89 1.78 12.13
CA THR A 11 -3.02 0.65 11.77
C THR A 11 -3.37 0.05 10.41
N GLY A 12 -4.67 -0.05 10.10
CA GLY A 12 -5.17 -0.68 8.88
C GLY A 12 -5.07 -2.22 8.89
N GLY A 13 -6.14 -2.91 8.49
CA GLY A 13 -6.17 -4.38 8.45
C GLY A 13 -5.11 -4.99 7.50
N GLY A 14 -4.80 -4.32 6.39
CA GLY A 14 -3.82 -4.80 5.41
C GLY A 14 -2.40 -4.95 5.97
N PHE A 15 -1.99 -4.09 6.91
CA PHE A 15 -0.69 -4.21 7.58
C PHE A 15 -0.58 -5.50 8.38
N LEU A 16 -1.62 -5.83 9.15
CA LEU A 16 -1.66 -7.04 9.98
C LEU A 16 -1.62 -8.31 9.13
N ILE A 17 -2.35 -8.33 8.00
CA ILE A 17 -2.23 -9.42 7.03
C ILE A 17 -0.79 -9.55 6.55
N ALA A 18 -0.17 -8.46 6.10
CA ALA A 18 1.19 -8.50 5.56
C ALA A 18 2.20 -9.02 6.60
N LEU A 19 2.13 -8.54 7.84
CA LEU A 19 3.01 -8.96 8.92
C LEU A 19 2.89 -10.45 9.23
N ILE A 20 1.66 -10.94 9.45
CA ILE A 20 1.41 -12.34 9.79
C ILE A 20 1.74 -13.25 8.60
N ALA A 21 1.32 -12.87 7.39
CA ALA A 21 1.54 -13.66 6.17
C ALA A 21 3.03 -13.79 5.85
N VAL A 22 3.82 -12.71 5.86
CA VAL A 22 5.25 -12.80 5.53
C VAL A 22 5.99 -13.71 6.53
N LEU A 23 5.70 -13.58 7.83
CA LEU A 23 6.33 -14.42 8.86
C LEU A 23 5.91 -15.88 8.76
N HIS A 24 4.62 -16.14 8.59
CA HIS A 24 4.12 -17.51 8.43
C HIS A 24 4.64 -18.15 7.16
N VAL A 25 4.63 -17.43 6.03
CA VAL A 25 5.06 -17.95 4.73
C VAL A 25 6.56 -18.26 4.76
N PHE A 26 7.38 -17.44 5.42
CA PHE A 26 8.81 -17.73 5.60
C PHE A 26 9.05 -19.05 6.36
N VAL A 27 8.29 -19.31 7.43
CA VAL A 27 8.44 -20.54 8.23
C VAL A 27 7.78 -21.76 7.57
N SER A 28 6.65 -21.60 6.89
CA SER A 28 6.02 -22.69 6.13
C SER A 28 6.88 -23.13 4.95
N HIS A 29 7.55 -22.18 4.26
CA HIS A 29 8.52 -22.51 3.22
C HIS A 29 9.75 -23.25 3.79
N PHE A 30 10.16 -22.92 5.02
CA PHE A 30 11.13 -23.76 5.73
C PHE A 30 10.59 -25.16 6.01
N ALA A 31 9.32 -25.32 6.43
CA ALA A 31 8.69 -26.64 6.59
C ALA A 31 8.74 -27.47 5.30
N VAL A 32 8.35 -26.88 4.16
CA VAL A 32 8.33 -27.57 2.86
C VAL A 32 9.74 -27.94 2.41
N GLY A 33 10.64 -26.97 2.30
CA GLY A 33 12.00 -27.22 1.81
C GLY A 33 12.85 -28.01 2.80
N GLY A 34 12.60 -27.85 4.10
CA GLY A 34 13.35 -28.47 5.19
C GLY A 34 13.14 -29.98 5.24
N GLY A 35 11.96 -30.47 4.86
CA GLY A 35 11.72 -31.89 4.65
C GLY A 35 12.70 -32.51 3.64
N LEU A 36 12.86 -31.85 2.49
CA LEU A 36 13.81 -32.30 1.47
C LEU A 36 15.26 -32.17 1.94
N TYR A 37 15.60 -31.06 2.58
CA TYR A 37 16.93 -30.83 3.13
C TYR A 37 17.34 -31.90 4.15
N LEU A 38 16.45 -32.25 5.09
CA LEU A 38 16.69 -33.27 6.11
C LEU A 38 17.01 -34.64 5.51
N ILE A 39 16.24 -35.09 4.52
CA ILE A 39 16.46 -36.36 3.81
C ILE A 39 17.88 -36.40 3.22
N TYR A 40 18.29 -35.34 2.53
CA TYR A 40 19.58 -35.31 1.85
C TYR A 40 20.76 -35.07 2.80
N ALA A 41 20.56 -34.31 3.87
CA ALA A 41 21.55 -34.15 4.92
C ALA A 41 21.79 -35.48 5.67
N GLU A 42 20.73 -36.26 5.95
CA GLU A 42 20.86 -37.60 6.52
C GLU A 42 21.58 -38.55 5.54
N LYS A 43 21.14 -38.59 4.28
CA LYS A 43 21.81 -39.39 3.24
C LYS A 43 23.29 -39.06 3.11
N LYS A 44 23.68 -37.79 3.26
CA LYS A 44 25.08 -37.36 3.29
C LYS A 44 25.82 -37.94 4.49
N GLY A 45 25.26 -37.83 5.69
CA GLY A 45 25.85 -38.41 6.91
C GLY A 45 26.05 -39.92 6.82
N LEU A 46 25.07 -40.64 6.25
CA LEU A 46 25.16 -42.09 6.01
C LEU A 46 26.21 -42.43 4.94
N ARG A 47 26.21 -41.73 3.80
CA ARG A 47 27.16 -41.97 2.70
C ARG A 47 28.60 -41.71 3.13
N GLU A 48 28.82 -40.70 3.96
CA GLU A 48 30.14 -40.33 4.48
C GLU A 48 30.50 -41.10 5.75
N ASN A 49 29.64 -42.00 6.24
CA ASN A 49 29.80 -42.73 7.49
C ASN A 49 30.22 -41.81 8.65
N SER A 50 29.56 -40.65 8.77
CA SER A 50 29.90 -39.61 9.74
C SER A 50 28.85 -39.49 10.84
N PRO A 51 29.11 -40.04 12.05
CA PRO A 51 28.22 -39.88 13.19
C PRO A 51 27.98 -38.41 13.55
N ALA A 52 28.99 -37.55 13.36
CA ALA A 52 28.90 -36.13 13.69
C ALA A 52 27.96 -35.37 12.73
N ILE A 53 27.91 -35.74 11.44
CA ILE A 53 26.90 -35.19 10.51
C ILE A 53 25.50 -35.69 10.89
N LEU A 54 25.34 -36.97 11.26
CA LEU A 54 24.04 -37.49 11.70
C LEU A 54 23.55 -36.81 12.99
N GLU A 55 24.47 -36.49 13.91
CA GLU A 55 24.16 -35.71 15.11
C GLU A 55 23.73 -34.27 14.74
N PHE A 56 24.41 -33.63 13.79
CA PHE A 56 23.97 -32.35 13.24
C PHE A 56 22.56 -32.43 12.68
N VAL A 57 22.25 -33.45 11.87
CA VAL A 57 20.91 -33.64 11.28
C VAL A 57 19.87 -33.82 12.37
N LYS A 58 20.14 -34.62 13.41
CA LYS A 58 19.22 -34.82 14.54
C LYS A 58 18.96 -33.53 15.32
N LYS A 59 20.00 -32.72 15.56
CA LYS A 59 19.86 -31.39 16.20
C LYS A 59 19.07 -30.42 15.33
N HIS A 60 19.36 -30.39 14.02
CA HIS A 60 18.62 -29.58 13.06
C HIS A 60 17.15 -30.02 12.95
N ALA A 61 16.87 -31.34 12.95
CA ALA A 61 15.52 -31.89 12.95
C ALA A 61 14.73 -31.48 14.20
N ARG A 62 15.37 -31.39 15.37
CA ARG A 62 14.73 -30.84 16.59
C ARG A 62 14.35 -29.38 16.40
N PHE A 63 15.29 -28.56 15.91
CA PHE A 63 15.07 -27.14 15.66
C PHE A 63 13.95 -26.93 14.63
N PHE A 64 14.02 -27.67 13.53
CA PHE A 64 13.01 -27.74 12.49
C PHE A 64 11.63 -28.04 13.08
N LEU A 65 11.49 -29.15 13.80
CA LEU A 65 10.23 -29.57 14.40
C LEU A 65 9.66 -28.48 15.32
N LEU A 66 10.47 -27.90 16.21
CA LEU A 66 9.99 -26.85 17.12
C LEU A 66 9.53 -25.59 16.38
N LEU A 67 10.32 -25.11 15.42
CA LEU A 67 10.01 -23.88 14.70
C LEU A 67 8.80 -24.06 13.78
N THR A 68 8.77 -25.11 12.96
CA THR A 68 7.70 -25.31 11.99
C THR A 68 6.41 -25.76 12.66
N MET A 69 6.48 -26.63 13.65
CA MET A 69 5.29 -27.13 14.33
C MET A 69 4.69 -26.11 15.28
N VAL A 70 5.48 -25.44 16.12
CA VAL A 70 4.92 -24.53 17.14
C VAL A 70 4.63 -23.17 16.52
N PHE A 71 5.67 -22.49 16.04
CA PHE A 71 5.51 -21.15 15.48
C PHE A 71 4.74 -21.19 14.16
N GLY A 72 5.03 -22.15 13.29
CA GLY A 72 4.30 -22.32 12.02
C GLY A 72 2.81 -22.60 12.23
N SER A 73 2.42 -23.51 13.12
CA SER A 73 0.98 -23.77 13.37
C SER A 73 0.26 -22.58 13.99
N ILE A 74 0.87 -21.90 14.98
CA ILE A 74 0.25 -20.72 15.62
C ILE A 74 0.05 -19.60 14.61
N THR A 75 1.07 -19.30 13.80
CA THR A 75 0.97 -18.26 12.77
C THR A 75 0.03 -18.66 11.63
N GLY A 76 -0.08 -19.95 11.29
CA GLY A 76 -1.01 -20.45 10.28
C GLY A 76 -2.47 -20.29 10.71
N VAL A 77 -2.78 -20.63 11.96
CA VAL A 77 -4.09 -20.31 12.56
C VAL A 77 -4.31 -18.79 12.61
N GLY A 78 -3.26 -18.02 12.92
CA GLY A 78 -3.30 -16.55 12.89
C GLY A 78 -3.70 -15.96 11.54
N ILE A 79 -3.25 -16.55 10.42
CA ILE A 79 -3.67 -16.14 9.08
C ILE A 79 -5.19 -16.28 8.93
N TRP A 80 -5.76 -17.41 9.31
CA TRP A 80 -7.20 -17.66 9.18
C TRP A 80 -8.04 -16.63 9.95
N PHE A 81 -7.64 -16.29 11.17
CA PHE A 81 -8.31 -15.26 11.96
C PHE A 81 -8.20 -13.88 11.29
N ILE A 82 -6.99 -13.47 10.86
CA ILE A 82 -6.81 -12.11 10.33
C ILE A 82 -7.49 -11.92 8.98
N ILE A 83 -7.45 -12.90 8.07
CA ILE A 83 -8.12 -12.77 6.77
C ILE A 83 -9.65 -12.78 6.92
N ALA A 84 -10.18 -13.53 7.89
CA ALA A 84 -11.61 -13.55 8.18
C ALA A 84 -12.11 -12.21 8.75
N LEU A 85 -11.28 -11.49 9.50
CA LEU A 85 -11.64 -10.17 10.05
C LEU A 85 -11.43 -9.05 9.04
N VAL A 86 -10.34 -9.08 8.28
CA VAL A 86 -9.95 -7.97 7.40
C VAL A 86 -10.57 -8.09 6.00
N ASN A 87 -10.69 -9.30 5.46
CA ASN A 87 -11.26 -9.56 4.12
C ASN A 87 -12.28 -10.71 4.14
N PRO A 88 -13.37 -10.62 4.93
CA PRO A 88 -14.36 -11.67 5.07
C PRO A 88 -15.03 -12.05 3.74
N ALA A 89 -15.32 -11.08 2.86
CA ALA A 89 -15.99 -11.34 1.58
C ALA A 89 -15.17 -12.23 0.66
N ALA A 90 -13.89 -11.88 0.45
CA ALA A 90 -12.97 -12.66 -0.38
C ALA A 90 -12.71 -14.04 0.24
N THR A 91 -12.50 -14.09 1.56
CA THR A 91 -12.30 -15.35 2.30
C THR A 91 -13.50 -16.27 2.15
N SER A 92 -14.71 -15.76 2.34
CA SER A 92 -15.95 -16.51 2.17
C SER A 92 -16.11 -17.03 0.74
N LEU A 93 -15.87 -16.20 -0.29
CA LEU A 93 -15.96 -16.63 -1.68
C LEU A 93 -14.97 -17.76 -2.01
N LEU A 94 -13.73 -17.65 -1.55
CA LEU A 94 -12.72 -18.69 -1.75
C LEU A 94 -13.07 -19.99 -1.02
N ILE A 95 -13.64 -19.93 0.19
CA ILE A 95 -14.09 -21.12 0.91
C ILE A 95 -15.21 -21.83 0.13
N HIS A 96 -16.23 -21.10 -0.33
CA HIS A 96 -17.35 -21.73 -1.05
C HIS A 96 -16.92 -22.43 -2.34
N ASN A 97 -15.85 -21.95 -2.99
CA ASN A 97 -15.33 -22.54 -4.21
C ASN A 97 -14.29 -23.62 -3.96
N PHE A 98 -13.44 -23.49 -2.93
CA PHE A 98 -12.27 -24.34 -2.74
C PHE A 98 -12.25 -25.12 -1.41
N VAL A 99 -13.38 -25.24 -0.69
CA VAL A 99 -13.45 -25.91 0.62
C VAL A 99 -12.77 -27.28 0.64
N PHE A 100 -12.91 -28.08 -0.43
CA PHE A 100 -12.28 -29.39 -0.54
C PHE A 100 -10.76 -29.31 -0.77
N GLY A 101 -10.26 -28.26 -1.42
CA GLY A 101 -8.83 -27.99 -1.56
C GLY A 101 -8.18 -27.66 -0.20
N TRP A 102 -8.81 -26.78 0.58
CA TRP A 102 -8.39 -26.48 1.96
C TRP A 102 -8.49 -27.70 2.87
N ALA A 103 -9.58 -28.47 2.78
CA ALA A 103 -9.73 -29.69 3.58
C ALA A 103 -8.64 -30.72 3.25
N ALA A 104 -8.30 -30.89 1.97
CA ALA A 104 -7.19 -31.75 1.55
C ALA A 104 -5.84 -31.25 2.11
N GLU A 105 -5.62 -29.94 2.12
CA GLU A 105 -4.40 -29.34 2.68
C GLU A 105 -4.26 -29.70 4.17
N TRP A 106 -5.34 -29.63 4.95
CA TRP A 106 -5.34 -29.98 6.37
C TRP A 106 -5.04 -31.45 6.63
N VAL A 107 -5.50 -32.35 5.75
CA VAL A 107 -5.13 -33.76 5.80
C VAL A 107 -3.63 -33.93 5.59
N PHE A 108 -3.04 -33.24 4.61
CA PHE A 108 -1.60 -33.28 4.39
C PHE A 108 -0.81 -32.68 5.55
N PHE A 109 -1.28 -31.59 6.20
CA PHE A 109 -0.67 -31.08 7.43
C PHE A 109 -0.67 -32.10 8.57
N LEU A 110 -1.76 -32.85 8.76
CA LEU A 110 -1.79 -33.91 9.78
C LEU A 110 -0.77 -35.01 9.50
N VAL A 111 -0.65 -35.44 8.24
CA VAL A 111 0.35 -36.43 7.82
C VAL A 111 1.76 -35.89 7.99
N GLU A 112 2.00 -34.64 7.60
CA GLU A 112 3.26 -33.93 7.76
C GLU A 112 3.71 -33.89 9.22
N ILE A 113 2.86 -33.40 10.13
CA ILE A 113 3.16 -33.32 11.57
C ILE A 113 3.47 -34.70 12.13
N THR A 114 2.66 -35.71 11.78
CA THR A 114 2.86 -37.09 12.25
C THR A 114 4.20 -37.63 11.75
N ALA A 115 4.52 -37.44 10.47
CA ALA A 115 5.78 -37.88 9.89
C ALA A 115 6.99 -37.16 10.51
N ALA A 116 6.90 -35.86 10.80
CA ALA A 116 7.95 -35.09 11.48
C ALA A 116 8.26 -35.66 12.87
N PHE A 117 7.22 -36.01 13.64
CA PHE A 117 7.39 -36.64 14.94
C PHE A 117 8.03 -38.01 14.86
N VAL A 118 7.53 -38.87 13.95
CA VAL A 118 8.11 -40.20 13.75
C VAL A 118 9.57 -40.06 13.34
N TYR A 119 9.89 -39.19 12.40
CA TYR A 119 11.26 -38.92 11.96
C TYR A 119 12.14 -38.50 13.16
N PHE A 120 11.76 -37.46 13.90
CA PHE A 120 12.59 -36.97 15.00
C PHE A 120 12.78 -37.99 16.15
N TYR A 121 11.69 -38.61 16.63
CA TYR A 121 11.74 -39.49 17.80
C TYR A 121 12.30 -40.88 17.51
N THR A 122 12.29 -41.33 16.26
CA THR A 122 12.88 -42.61 15.85
C THR A 122 14.30 -42.47 15.29
N PHE A 123 14.86 -41.26 15.29
CA PHE A 123 16.21 -40.98 14.80
C PHE A 123 17.28 -41.80 15.55
N GLY A 124 17.91 -42.74 14.85
CA GLY A 124 18.88 -43.69 15.38
C GLY A 124 18.29 -44.91 16.09
N ARG A 125 16.95 -45.06 16.09
CA ARG A 125 16.22 -46.24 16.60
C ARG A 125 15.57 -47.05 15.49
N MET A 126 15.14 -46.39 14.41
CA MET A 126 14.65 -46.99 13.17
C MET A 126 15.82 -47.27 12.22
N ASP A 127 15.69 -48.29 11.38
CA ASP A 127 16.66 -48.52 10.31
C ASP A 127 16.69 -47.33 9.33
N SER A 128 17.87 -46.99 8.83
CA SER A 128 18.06 -45.77 8.03
C SER A 128 17.24 -45.76 6.73
N ALA A 129 16.94 -46.92 6.14
CA ALA A 129 16.16 -46.98 4.91
C ALA A 129 14.69 -46.61 5.16
N THR A 130 14.10 -47.14 6.23
CA THR A 130 12.74 -46.76 6.65
C THR A 130 12.69 -45.32 7.15
N HIS A 131 13.69 -44.88 7.91
CA HIS A 131 13.78 -43.51 8.41
C HIS A 131 13.79 -42.46 7.28
N ILE A 132 14.57 -42.71 6.22
CA ILE A 132 14.56 -41.90 5.00
C ILE A 132 13.18 -41.91 4.31
N LYS A 133 12.47 -43.04 4.28
CA LYS A 133 11.11 -43.10 3.71
C LYS A 133 10.14 -42.23 4.51
N VAL A 134 10.24 -42.21 5.84
CA VAL A 134 9.44 -41.29 6.69
C VAL A 134 9.75 -39.84 6.32
N GLY A 135 11.01 -39.49 6.10
CA GLY A 135 11.40 -38.19 5.59
C GLY A 135 10.73 -37.85 4.25
N TRP A 136 10.65 -38.81 3.31
CA TRP A 136 9.93 -38.61 2.04
C TRP A 136 8.42 -38.44 2.22
N VAL A 137 7.79 -39.19 3.13
CA VAL A 137 6.37 -39.00 3.47
C VAL A 137 6.13 -37.59 3.98
N TYR A 138 7.01 -37.09 4.86
CA TYR A 138 6.97 -35.70 5.31
C TYR A 138 7.08 -34.74 4.12
N PHE A 139 8.14 -34.85 3.30
CA PHE A 139 8.39 -33.89 2.23
C PHE A 139 7.28 -33.85 1.20
N ILE A 140 6.78 -35.01 0.77
CA ILE A 140 5.67 -35.10 -0.19
C ILE A 140 4.42 -34.47 0.41
N SER A 141 4.11 -34.72 1.68
CA SER A 141 2.93 -34.14 2.34
C SER A 141 3.04 -32.62 2.43
N ALA A 142 4.18 -32.09 2.89
CA ALA A 142 4.41 -30.66 2.97
C ALA A 142 4.38 -29.98 1.59
N TRP A 143 4.95 -30.61 0.57
CA TRP A 143 4.90 -30.10 -0.81
C TRP A 143 3.49 -30.15 -1.39
N MET A 144 2.69 -31.17 -1.05
CA MET A 144 1.27 -31.22 -1.42
C MET A 144 0.47 -30.09 -0.77
N SER A 145 0.76 -29.71 0.48
CA SER A 145 0.17 -28.52 1.10
C SER A 145 0.52 -27.26 0.31
N LEU A 146 1.80 -27.07 -0.06
CA LEU A 146 2.22 -25.96 -0.92
C LEU A 146 1.48 -25.96 -2.28
N LEU A 147 1.34 -27.13 -2.91
CA LEU A 147 0.64 -27.29 -4.17
C LEU A 147 -0.83 -26.86 -4.06
N LEU A 148 -1.52 -27.28 -3.00
CA LEU A 148 -2.93 -26.98 -2.77
C LEU A 148 -3.16 -25.50 -2.51
N ILE A 149 -2.44 -24.91 -1.55
CA ILE A 149 -2.59 -23.49 -1.24
C ILE A 149 -2.18 -22.60 -2.41
N ASN A 150 -1.15 -22.99 -3.17
CA ASN A 150 -0.72 -22.27 -4.39
C ASN A 150 -1.85 -22.18 -5.43
N GLY A 151 -2.62 -23.25 -5.64
CA GLY A 151 -3.76 -23.22 -6.56
C GLY A 151 -4.84 -22.24 -6.11
N ILE A 152 -5.13 -22.20 -4.82
CA ILE A 152 -6.18 -21.36 -4.25
C ILE A 152 -5.77 -19.89 -4.26
N ILE A 153 -4.54 -19.55 -3.85
CA ILE A 153 -4.09 -18.14 -3.80
C ILE A 153 -3.71 -17.61 -5.19
N GLY A 154 -3.28 -18.48 -6.12
CA GLY A 154 -2.92 -18.10 -7.49
C GLY A 154 -4.11 -17.56 -8.28
N VAL A 155 -5.32 -18.07 -8.01
CA VAL A 155 -6.56 -17.60 -8.66
C VAL A 155 -6.86 -16.15 -8.32
N MET A 156 -6.43 -15.65 -7.15
CA MET A 156 -6.66 -14.27 -6.74
C MET A 156 -5.94 -13.25 -7.64
N LEU A 157 -4.78 -13.63 -8.19
CA LEU A 157 -3.99 -12.78 -9.09
C LEU A 157 -4.31 -13.05 -10.55
N THR A 158 -4.48 -14.32 -10.92
CA THR A 158 -4.69 -14.77 -12.29
C THR A 158 -5.92 -15.67 -12.41
N PRO A 159 -7.15 -15.18 -12.23
CA PRO A 159 -8.32 -16.05 -12.21
C PRO A 159 -8.62 -16.69 -13.57
N GLY A 160 -8.25 -16.04 -14.68
CA GLY A 160 -8.54 -16.55 -16.01
C GLY A 160 -10.04 -16.81 -16.19
N LEU A 161 -10.40 -17.95 -16.78
CA LEU A 161 -11.80 -18.34 -17.02
C LEU A 161 -12.61 -18.57 -15.73
N TRP A 162 -11.94 -18.77 -14.59
CA TRP A 162 -12.63 -18.95 -13.30
C TRP A 162 -13.46 -17.72 -12.92
N ALA A 163 -13.04 -16.52 -13.32
CA ALA A 163 -13.79 -15.29 -13.07
C ALA A 163 -15.20 -15.31 -13.68
N GLU A 164 -15.42 -16.10 -14.72
CA GLU A 164 -16.71 -16.20 -15.43
C GLU A 164 -17.57 -17.37 -14.96
N ASN A 165 -16.97 -18.53 -14.68
CA ASN A 165 -17.70 -19.78 -14.46
C ASN A 165 -17.58 -20.37 -13.05
N MET A 166 -16.65 -19.85 -12.23
CA MET A 166 -16.37 -20.34 -10.88
C MET A 166 -16.04 -21.85 -10.80
N ASP A 167 -15.58 -22.46 -11.89
CA ASP A 167 -15.25 -23.89 -11.94
C ASP A 167 -14.00 -24.23 -11.10
N PHE A 168 -14.13 -25.21 -10.21
CA PHE A 168 -13.05 -25.60 -9.28
C PHE A 168 -11.72 -25.84 -10.00
N TRP A 169 -11.71 -26.62 -11.09
CA TRP A 169 -10.46 -27.04 -11.73
C TRP A 169 -9.80 -25.92 -12.52
N GLN A 170 -10.61 -25.08 -13.17
CA GLN A 170 -10.11 -23.91 -13.88
C GLN A 170 -9.52 -22.87 -12.93
N GLY A 171 -10.14 -22.67 -11.76
CA GLY A 171 -9.59 -21.80 -10.73
C GLY A 171 -8.33 -22.38 -10.07
N PHE A 172 -8.35 -23.68 -9.76
CA PHE A 172 -7.24 -24.36 -9.12
C PHE A 172 -6.00 -24.41 -10.03
N PHE A 173 -6.17 -24.80 -11.29
CA PHE A 173 -5.11 -24.79 -12.32
C PHE A 173 -5.13 -23.50 -13.15
N ASN A 174 -5.16 -22.37 -12.44
CA ASN A 174 -5.11 -21.04 -13.05
C ASN A 174 -3.81 -20.81 -13.87
N PRO A 175 -3.75 -19.80 -14.76
CA PRO A 175 -2.60 -19.53 -15.61
C PRO A 175 -1.26 -19.43 -14.87
N SER A 176 -1.25 -18.90 -13.63
CA SER A 176 -0.03 -18.80 -12.83
C SER A 176 0.32 -20.04 -12.00
N PHE A 177 -0.52 -21.07 -11.98
CA PHE A 177 -0.39 -22.23 -11.09
C PHE A 177 1.01 -22.85 -11.15
N TRP A 178 1.43 -23.28 -12.34
CA TRP A 178 2.72 -23.94 -12.55
C TRP A 178 3.91 -23.03 -12.29
N PRO A 179 4.03 -21.83 -12.92
CA PRO A 179 5.17 -20.97 -12.65
C PRO A 179 5.28 -20.57 -11.18
N SER A 180 4.16 -20.26 -10.52
CA SER A 180 4.14 -19.92 -9.09
C SER A 180 4.53 -21.11 -8.21
N LEU A 181 4.08 -22.33 -8.53
CA LEU A 181 4.44 -23.55 -7.80
C LEU A 181 5.95 -23.84 -7.88
N PHE A 182 6.55 -23.77 -9.08
CA PHE A 182 7.98 -23.98 -9.25
C PHE A 182 8.79 -22.90 -8.53
N PHE A 183 8.40 -21.64 -8.70
CA PHE A 183 9.06 -20.51 -8.04
C PHE A 183 9.03 -20.65 -6.51
N ARG A 184 7.86 -20.92 -5.92
CA ARG A 184 7.70 -21.15 -4.48
C ARG A 184 8.44 -22.38 -4.00
N THR A 185 8.49 -23.45 -4.78
CA THR A 185 9.28 -24.66 -4.45
C THR A 185 10.77 -24.32 -4.37
N PHE A 186 11.32 -23.57 -5.32
CA PHE A 186 12.73 -23.18 -5.29
C PHE A 186 13.04 -22.23 -4.12
N ILE A 187 12.14 -21.28 -3.83
CA ILE A 187 12.26 -20.44 -2.63
C ILE A 187 12.23 -21.28 -1.35
N ALA A 188 11.33 -22.26 -1.25
CA ALA A 188 11.24 -23.13 -0.07
C ALA A 188 12.54 -23.89 0.18
N VAL A 189 13.11 -24.49 -0.86
CA VAL A 189 14.38 -25.22 -0.75
C VAL A 189 15.55 -24.26 -0.47
N MET A 190 15.54 -23.04 -1.03
CA MET A 190 16.51 -21.98 -0.73
C MET A 190 16.47 -21.56 0.75
N ILE A 191 15.27 -21.31 1.30
CA ILE A 191 15.07 -20.93 2.70
C ILE A 191 15.53 -22.08 3.61
N ALA A 192 15.19 -23.32 3.29
CA ALA A 192 15.67 -24.48 4.03
C ALA A 192 17.19 -24.61 4.04
N ALA A 193 17.84 -24.33 2.91
CA ALA A 193 19.29 -24.26 2.84
C ALA A 193 19.86 -23.13 3.72
N CYS A 194 19.19 -21.97 3.79
CA CYS A 194 19.61 -20.88 4.69
C CYS A 194 19.48 -21.28 6.18
N TYR A 195 18.44 -22.00 6.57
CA TYR A 195 18.32 -22.54 7.93
C TYR A 195 19.33 -23.65 8.23
N GLY A 196 19.67 -24.47 7.24
CA GLY A 196 20.76 -25.44 7.31
C GLY A 196 22.12 -24.76 7.52
N TYR A 197 22.38 -23.69 6.76
CA TYR A 197 23.55 -22.83 6.89
C TYR A 197 23.63 -22.16 8.26
N PHE A 198 22.50 -21.65 8.75
CA PHE A 198 22.37 -21.09 10.09
C PHE A 198 22.69 -22.11 11.17
N SER A 199 22.10 -23.30 11.08
CA SER A 199 22.35 -24.38 12.05
C SER A 199 23.81 -24.82 12.04
N ALA A 200 24.47 -24.83 10.88
CA ALA A 200 25.89 -25.17 10.78
C ALA A 200 26.78 -24.21 11.58
N SER A 201 26.43 -22.93 11.68
CA SER A 201 27.20 -21.93 12.43
C SER A 201 27.32 -22.20 13.94
N PHE A 202 26.45 -23.08 14.49
CA PHE A 202 26.47 -23.49 15.90
C PHE A 202 27.26 -24.79 16.14
N VAL A 203 27.79 -25.42 15.09
CA VAL A 203 28.59 -26.65 15.22
C VAL A 203 30.01 -26.31 15.66
N ALA A 204 30.46 -26.94 16.76
CA ALA A 204 31.79 -26.73 17.32
C ALA A 204 32.89 -27.42 16.51
N ASP A 205 32.62 -28.61 15.97
CA ASP A 205 33.54 -29.33 15.08
C ASP A 205 33.70 -28.56 13.77
N VAL A 206 34.90 -28.03 13.53
CA VAL A 206 35.22 -27.21 12.35
C VAL A 206 35.04 -27.97 11.05
N ALA A 207 35.38 -29.27 11.00
CA ALA A 207 35.27 -30.06 9.78
C ALA A 207 33.79 -30.30 9.42
N VAL A 208 32.96 -30.62 10.42
CA VAL A 208 31.51 -30.80 10.23
C VAL A 208 30.84 -29.49 9.87
N ARG A 209 31.19 -28.40 10.58
CA ARG A 209 30.71 -27.05 10.27
C ARG A 209 31.02 -26.68 8.83
N ASP A 210 32.27 -26.80 8.40
CA ASP A 210 32.69 -26.40 7.06
C ASP A 210 32.00 -27.27 5.98
N SER A 211 31.83 -28.57 6.24
CA SER A 211 31.14 -29.51 5.35
C SER A 211 29.65 -29.18 5.20
N MET A 212 28.93 -28.96 6.30
CA MET A 212 27.50 -28.65 6.28
C MET A 212 27.21 -27.22 5.80
N THR A 213 28.12 -26.28 6.05
CA THR A 213 28.09 -24.93 5.50
C THR A 213 28.15 -24.97 3.97
N ARG A 214 29.10 -25.71 3.41
CA ARG A 214 29.24 -25.90 1.95
C ARG A 214 28.05 -26.64 1.35
N PHE A 215 27.57 -27.67 2.03
CA PHE A 215 26.39 -28.41 1.60
C PHE A 215 25.17 -27.49 1.47
N SER A 216 24.90 -26.69 2.50
CA SER A 216 23.81 -25.71 2.53
C SER A 216 23.98 -24.64 1.45
N ALA A 217 25.18 -24.06 1.34
CA ALA A 217 25.45 -23.02 0.34
C ALA A 217 25.25 -23.51 -1.11
N LYS A 218 25.64 -24.76 -1.42
CA LYS A 218 25.39 -25.36 -2.74
C LYS A 218 23.89 -25.47 -3.03
N TRP A 219 23.11 -25.93 -2.06
CA TRP A 219 21.65 -26.02 -2.21
C TRP A 219 21.05 -24.64 -2.47
N ALA A 220 21.39 -23.65 -1.64
CA ALA A 220 20.90 -22.27 -1.80
C ALA A 220 21.25 -21.68 -3.18
N LEU A 221 22.49 -21.85 -3.65
CA LEU A 221 22.92 -21.33 -4.96
C LEU A 221 22.22 -22.01 -6.14
N VAL A 222 22.06 -23.34 -6.09
CA VAL A 222 21.36 -24.09 -7.14
C VAL A 222 19.90 -23.64 -7.21
N THR A 223 19.21 -23.55 -6.07
CA THR A 223 17.81 -23.13 -6.04
C THR A 223 17.63 -21.68 -6.43
N LEU A 224 18.57 -20.80 -6.06
CA LEU A 224 18.54 -19.41 -6.46
C LEU A 224 18.69 -19.26 -7.98
N ALA A 225 19.54 -20.06 -8.61
CA ALA A 225 19.67 -20.09 -10.07
C ALA A 225 18.39 -20.63 -10.75
N LEU A 226 17.78 -21.68 -10.20
CA LEU A 226 16.53 -22.26 -10.72
C LEU A 226 15.30 -21.34 -10.51
N MET A 227 15.35 -20.47 -9.50
CA MET A 227 14.31 -19.49 -9.22
C MET A 227 14.15 -18.49 -10.37
N ILE A 228 15.25 -18.08 -11.02
CA ILE A 228 15.25 -17.09 -12.11
C ILE A 228 14.33 -17.48 -13.29
N PRO A 229 14.50 -18.64 -13.96
CA PRO A 229 13.62 -18.99 -15.06
C PRO A 229 12.16 -19.16 -14.63
N SER A 230 11.90 -19.67 -13.42
CA SER A 230 10.52 -19.75 -12.90
C SER A 230 9.90 -18.37 -12.62
N ALA A 231 10.71 -17.39 -12.18
CA ALA A 231 10.27 -16.02 -11.98
C ALA A 231 9.93 -15.34 -13.32
N ILE A 232 10.77 -15.52 -14.33
CA ILE A 232 10.52 -15.02 -15.69
C ILE A 232 9.23 -15.63 -16.25
N TRP A 233 9.06 -16.95 -16.11
CA TRP A 233 7.83 -17.61 -16.53
C TRP A 233 6.61 -17.07 -15.77
N TYR A 234 6.72 -16.83 -14.46
CA TYR A 234 5.63 -16.27 -13.67
C TYR A 234 5.26 -14.86 -14.13
N ILE A 235 6.23 -13.98 -14.37
CA ILE A 235 5.96 -12.62 -14.87
C ILE A 235 5.28 -12.68 -16.24
N SER A 236 5.70 -13.61 -17.12
CA SER A 236 5.16 -13.73 -18.48
C SER A 236 3.68 -14.12 -18.57
N VAL A 237 3.11 -14.71 -17.51
CA VAL A 237 1.70 -15.14 -17.48
C VAL A 237 0.80 -14.15 -16.72
N LEU A 238 1.36 -13.04 -16.21
CA LEU A 238 0.57 -12.04 -15.53
C LEU A 238 -0.37 -11.30 -16.50
N PRO A 239 -1.60 -10.98 -16.08
CA PRO A 239 -2.49 -10.07 -16.81
C PRO A 239 -1.79 -8.74 -17.11
N VAL A 240 -2.13 -8.09 -18.22
CA VAL A 240 -1.45 -6.86 -18.69
C VAL A 240 -1.38 -5.79 -17.59
N ALA A 241 -2.49 -5.54 -16.88
CA ALA A 241 -2.52 -4.57 -15.78
C ALA A 241 -1.56 -4.93 -14.63
N ALA A 242 -1.50 -6.21 -14.26
CA ALA A 242 -0.58 -6.72 -13.24
C ALA A 242 0.89 -6.62 -13.70
N HIS A 243 1.15 -6.95 -14.97
CA HIS A 243 2.47 -6.86 -15.57
C HIS A 243 2.97 -5.40 -15.59
N THR A 244 2.13 -4.43 -15.96
CA THR A 244 2.50 -3.01 -15.97
C THR A 244 2.83 -2.47 -14.58
N MET A 245 2.13 -2.94 -13.54
CA MET A 245 2.46 -2.59 -12.14
C MET A 245 3.83 -3.12 -11.73
N VAL A 246 4.09 -4.40 -12.03
CA VAL A 246 5.36 -5.07 -11.68
C VAL A 246 6.55 -4.43 -12.41
N MET A 247 6.34 -3.96 -13.64
CA MET A 247 7.37 -3.30 -14.45
C MET A 247 7.64 -1.83 -14.09
N GLY A 248 7.09 -1.33 -12.98
CA GLY A 248 7.53 -0.08 -12.37
C GLY A 248 6.48 1.03 -12.26
N LYS A 249 5.23 0.81 -12.72
CA LYS A 249 4.16 1.82 -12.62
C LYS A 249 3.49 1.93 -11.24
N SER A 250 3.91 1.12 -10.25
CA SER A 250 3.36 1.17 -8.89
C SER A 250 4.42 1.67 -7.91
N PRO A 251 4.21 2.82 -7.23
CA PRO A 251 5.12 3.33 -6.21
C PRO A 251 5.39 2.31 -5.09
N THR A 252 4.37 1.53 -4.73
CA THR A 252 4.48 0.49 -3.69
C THR A 252 5.39 -0.67 -4.10
N ILE A 253 5.38 -1.06 -5.37
CA ILE A 253 6.26 -2.11 -5.92
C ILE A 253 7.68 -1.55 -6.08
N ALA A 254 7.80 -0.34 -6.61
CA ALA A 254 9.08 0.34 -6.80
C ALA A 254 9.85 0.49 -5.47
N GLY A 255 9.15 0.78 -4.37
CA GLY A 255 9.77 0.84 -3.03
C GLY A 255 10.25 -0.51 -2.47
N MET A 256 9.62 -1.62 -2.88
CA MET A 256 9.92 -2.95 -2.34
C MET A 256 10.88 -3.78 -3.20
N MET A 257 10.98 -3.47 -4.50
CA MET A 257 11.89 -4.16 -5.43
C MET A 257 13.37 -4.13 -5.00
N PRO A 258 13.94 -3.00 -4.52
CA PRO A 258 15.33 -2.94 -4.07
C PRO A 258 15.63 -3.93 -2.94
N TRP A 259 14.70 -4.14 -2.01
CA TRP A 259 14.88 -5.08 -0.89
C TRP A 259 15.01 -6.52 -1.36
N GLY A 260 14.22 -6.93 -2.36
CA GLY A 260 14.34 -8.25 -2.98
C GLY A 260 15.69 -8.42 -3.67
N LEU A 261 16.14 -7.41 -4.43
CA LEU A 261 17.46 -7.42 -5.10
C LEU A 261 18.63 -7.47 -4.10
N VAL A 262 18.58 -6.64 -3.06
CA VAL A 262 19.56 -6.65 -1.96
C VAL A 262 19.57 -8.01 -1.26
N GLY A 263 18.40 -8.61 -1.04
CA GLY A 263 18.29 -9.97 -0.51
C GLY A 263 18.98 -11.01 -1.40
N ILE A 264 18.71 -11.00 -2.71
CA ILE A 264 19.32 -11.92 -3.68
C ILE A 264 20.84 -11.73 -3.75
N LEU A 265 21.32 -10.49 -3.89
CA LEU A 265 22.74 -10.18 -3.96
C LEU A 265 23.46 -10.53 -2.65
N GLY A 266 22.85 -10.22 -1.51
CA GLY A 266 23.36 -10.59 -0.20
C GLY A 266 23.50 -12.10 -0.05
N LEU A 267 22.48 -12.86 -0.45
CA LEU A 267 22.55 -14.34 -0.49
C LEU A 267 23.66 -14.82 -1.42
N LEU A 268 23.78 -14.29 -2.63
CA LEU A 268 24.85 -14.67 -3.57
C LEU A 268 26.24 -14.44 -2.96
N VAL A 269 26.49 -13.25 -2.41
CA VAL A 269 27.77 -12.88 -1.81
C VAL A 269 28.09 -13.77 -0.60
N ILE A 270 27.13 -13.97 0.31
CA ILE A 270 27.32 -14.80 1.50
C ILE A 270 27.55 -16.26 1.11
N MET A 271 26.71 -16.83 0.23
CA MET A 271 26.81 -18.24 -0.14
C MET A 271 28.08 -18.54 -0.95
N LEU A 272 28.49 -17.68 -1.89
CA LEU A 272 29.74 -17.85 -2.63
C LEU A 272 30.97 -17.61 -1.73
N GLY A 273 30.97 -16.53 -0.95
CA GLY A 273 32.09 -16.12 -0.12
C GLY A 273 32.24 -16.96 1.14
N ALA A 274 31.30 -16.82 2.07
CA ALA A 274 31.31 -17.49 3.38
C ALA A 274 30.72 -18.91 3.35
N GLY A 275 30.05 -19.31 2.26
CA GLY A 275 29.53 -20.67 2.08
C GLY A 275 30.44 -21.61 1.31
N ILE A 276 30.95 -21.19 0.15
CA ILE A 276 31.76 -22.03 -0.74
C ILE A 276 33.25 -21.75 -0.58
N TYR A 277 33.69 -20.51 -0.83
CA TYR A 277 35.10 -20.14 -0.91
C TYR A 277 35.81 -20.27 0.45
N ARG A 278 35.26 -19.65 1.51
CA ARG A 278 35.79 -19.65 2.88
C ARG A 278 34.69 -20.04 3.89
N PRO A 279 34.30 -21.33 3.99
CA PRO A 279 33.24 -21.79 4.89
C PRO A 279 33.47 -21.44 6.38
N ARG A 280 34.73 -21.23 6.77
CA ARG A 280 35.11 -20.82 8.12
C ARG A 280 34.57 -19.45 8.53
N PHE A 281 34.16 -18.62 7.57
CA PHE A 281 33.55 -17.32 7.83
C PHE A 281 32.05 -17.40 8.15
N ASN A 282 31.45 -18.60 8.11
CA ASN A 282 30.10 -18.84 8.62
C ASN A 282 30.02 -18.71 10.15
N SER A 283 30.07 -17.47 10.62
CA SER A 283 29.80 -17.08 12.01
C SER A 283 28.31 -16.86 12.21
N LYS A 284 27.85 -16.88 13.48
CA LYS A 284 26.42 -16.67 13.81
C LYS A 284 25.85 -15.37 13.21
N PRO A 285 26.54 -14.20 13.26
CA PRO A 285 26.02 -12.99 12.61
C PRO A 285 25.87 -13.13 11.09
N VAL A 286 26.83 -13.77 10.41
CA VAL A 286 26.76 -13.99 8.95
C VAL A 286 25.60 -14.94 8.59
N ALA A 287 25.40 -15.97 9.41
CA ALA A 287 24.27 -16.88 9.30
C ALA A 287 22.90 -16.21 9.56
N VAL A 288 22.82 -15.29 10.53
CA VAL A 288 21.61 -14.50 10.77
C VAL A 288 21.36 -13.55 9.61
N LEU A 289 22.41 -12.91 9.08
CA LEU A 289 22.31 -12.04 7.93
C LEU A 289 21.79 -12.78 6.69
N SER A 290 22.20 -14.04 6.45
CA SER A 290 21.65 -14.82 5.34
C SER A 290 20.16 -15.12 5.49
N LEU A 291 19.67 -15.34 6.72
CA LEU A 291 18.23 -15.47 6.99
C LEU A 291 17.49 -14.15 6.73
N PHE A 292 18.05 -13.00 7.12
CA PHE A 292 17.47 -11.69 6.79
C PHE A 292 17.43 -11.44 5.28
N CYS A 293 18.49 -11.80 4.55
CA CYS A 293 18.48 -11.71 3.09
C CYS A 293 17.40 -12.60 2.49
N ALA A 294 17.24 -13.84 2.96
CA ALA A 294 16.17 -14.74 2.52
C ALA A 294 14.77 -14.19 2.85
N LEU A 295 14.60 -13.60 4.03
CA LEU A 295 13.36 -12.93 4.44
C LEU A 295 13.05 -11.73 3.55
N ALA A 296 14.07 -10.94 3.16
CA ALA A 296 13.89 -9.81 2.25
C ALA A 296 13.43 -10.27 0.85
N VAL A 297 13.99 -11.37 0.33
CA VAL A 297 13.52 -11.98 -0.92
C VAL A 297 12.05 -12.43 -0.81
N MET A 298 11.71 -13.17 0.25
CA MET A 298 10.37 -13.68 0.49
C MET A 298 9.34 -12.55 0.71
N GLY A 299 9.67 -11.59 1.56
CA GLY A 299 8.83 -10.44 1.88
C GLY A 299 8.60 -9.53 0.68
N SER A 300 9.66 -9.26 -0.10
CA SER A 300 9.54 -8.49 -1.34
C SER A 300 8.61 -9.19 -2.34
N PHE A 301 8.75 -10.51 -2.51
CA PHE A 301 7.86 -11.28 -3.37
C PHE A 301 6.39 -11.24 -2.92
N GLU A 302 6.08 -11.50 -1.64
CA GLU A 302 4.69 -11.48 -1.18
C GLU A 302 4.07 -10.08 -1.28
N TRP A 303 4.85 -9.04 -1.00
CA TRP A 303 4.41 -7.67 -1.16
C TRP A 303 4.12 -7.31 -2.61
N ILE A 304 5.01 -7.68 -3.54
CA ILE A 304 4.82 -7.44 -4.98
C ILE A 304 3.60 -8.21 -5.48
N ARG A 305 3.42 -9.47 -5.08
CA ARG A 305 2.23 -10.27 -5.43
C ARG A 305 0.94 -9.60 -4.94
N GLU A 306 0.97 -9.08 -3.71
CA GLU A 306 -0.16 -8.38 -3.10
C GLU A 306 -0.48 -7.04 -3.79
N ALA A 307 0.55 -6.27 -4.14
CA ALA A 307 0.39 -5.01 -4.85
C ALA A 307 -0.08 -5.22 -6.30
N ALA A 308 0.42 -6.27 -6.98
CA ALA A 308 0.12 -6.55 -8.38
C ALA A 308 -1.32 -7.00 -8.66
N ARG A 309 -2.11 -7.31 -7.63
CA ARG A 309 -3.55 -7.60 -7.78
C ARG A 309 -4.44 -6.36 -7.65
N ARG A 310 -3.93 -5.25 -7.14
CA ARG A 310 -4.72 -4.01 -6.97
C ARG A 310 -5.24 -3.53 -8.34
N PRO A 311 -6.48 -2.99 -8.44
CA PRO A 311 -7.39 -2.59 -7.35
C PRO A 311 -8.20 -3.74 -6.73
N TYR A 312 -7.96 -4.99 -7.14
CA TYR A 312 -8.73 -6.14 -6.72
C TYR A 312 -8.11 -6.89 -5.53
N VAL A 313 -8.98 -7.53 -4.74
CA VAL A 313 -8.57 -8.64 -3.85
C VAL A 313 -8.57 -9.96 -4.63
N ILE A 314 -9.51 -10.12 -5.56
CA ILE A 314 -9.60 -11.21 -6.53
C ILE A 314 -9.82 -10.57 -7.90
N ASN A 315 -8.80 -10.67 -8.76
CA ASN A 315 -8.71 -9.94 -10.02
C ASN A 315 -9.98 -10.10 -10.89
N GLU A 316 -10.51 -9.01 -11.43
CA GLU A 316 -11.75 -8.95 -12.24
C GLU A 316 -13.05 -9.46 -11.57
N VAL A 317 -13.01 -9.91 -10.31
CA VAL A 317 -14.18 -10.46 -9.59
C VAL A 317 -14.59 -9.55 -8.42
N MET A 318 -13.64 -9.16 -7.58
CA MET A 318 -13.90 -8.45 -6.33
C MET A 318 -12.82 -7.42 -6.04
N TYR A 319 -13.24 -6.18 -5.78
CA TYR A 319 -12.35 -5.08 -5.41
C TYR A 319 -11.76 -5.26 -4.01
N SER A 320 -10.69 -4.52 -3.72
CA SER A 320 -10.00 -4.58 -2.42
C SER A 320 -10.90 -4.23 -1.23
N ASN A 321 -11.99 -3.49 -1.46
CA ASN A 321 -13.01 -3.17 -0.46
C ASN A 321 -14.14 -4.23 -0.36
N GLY A 322 -14.01 -5.36 -1.05
CA GLY A 322 -14.96 -6.46 -1.00
C GLY A 322 -16.20 -6.31 -1.89
N ILE A 323 -16.32 -5.22 -2.66
CA ILE A 323 -17.42 -5.02 -3.61
C ILE A 323 -17.19 -5.91 -4.84
N LEU A 324 -18.22 -6.64 -5.26
CA LEU A 324 -18.18 -7.44 -6.49
C LEU A 324 -18.25 -6.53 -7.72
N LYS A 325 -17.45 -6.84 -8.75
CA LYS A 325 -17.45 -6.08 -10.00
C LYS A 325 -18.84 -6.08 -10.66
N SER A 326 -19.57 -7.18 -10.56
CA SER A 326 -20.93 -7.32 -11.10
C SER A 326 -21.99 -6.48 -10.38
N ASP A 327 -21.70 -5.97 -9.18
CA ASP A 327 -22.65 -5.17 -8.38
C ASP A 327 -22.54 -3.66 -8.64
N ILE A 328 -21.50 -3.17 -9.33
CA ILE A 328 -21.23 -1.73 -9.47
C ILE A 328 -22.41 -0.97 -10.06
N GLU A 329 -22.92 -1.40 -11.22
CA GLU A 329 -23.98 -0.68 -11.94
C GLU A 329 -25.24 -0.51 -11.06
N ARG A 330 -25.64 -1.60 -10.42
CA ARG A 330 -26.78 -1.60 -9.50
C ARG A 330 -26.54 -0.68 -8.32
N LEU A 331 -25.40 -0.79 -7.65
CA LEU A 331 -25.07 0.03 -6.46
C LEU A 331 -24.94 1.53 -6.80
N ASN A 332 -24.41 1.88 -7.98
CA ASN A 332 -24.35 3.26 -8.44
C ASN A 332 -25.75 3.84 -8.70
N SER A 333 -26.67 3.02 -9.22
CA SER A 333 -28.06 3.45 -9.49
C SER A 333 -28.95 3.52 -8.25
N GLU A 334 -28.79 2.58 -7.30
CA GLU A 334 -29.67 2.45 -6.13
C GLU A 334 -29.12 3.13 -4.87
N GLY A 335 -27.83 3.47 -4.85
CA GLY A 335 -27.08 3.98 -3.70
C GLY A 335 -26.44 2.88 -2.87
N TYR A 336 -25.16 3.06 -2.51
CA TYR A 336 -24.40 2.10 -1.73
C TYR A 336 -24.97 1.94 -0.32
N LEU A 337 -25.19 3.06 0.39
CA LEU A 337 -25.65 3.07 1.77
C LEU A 337 -27.00 2.39 1.93
N ARG A 338 -27.91 2.59 0.96
CA ARG A 338 -29.21 1.94 0.94
C ARG A 338 -29.09 0.41 0.94
N GLN A 339 -28.12 -0.11 0.20
CA GLN A 339 -27.89 -1.55 -0.01
C GLN A 339 -26.96 -2.17 1.06
N ALA A 340 -26.09 -1.39 1.69
CA ALA A 340 -25.10 -1.86 2.67
C ALA A 340 -25.76 -2.31 3.98
N LEU A 341 -25.52 -3.53 4.46
CA LEU A 341 -26.19 -4.08 5.65
C LEU A 341 -25.76 -3.42 6.97
N TRP A 342 -24.47 -3.07 7.08
CA TRP A 342 -23.82 -2.65 8.32
C TRP A 342 -23.57 -1.15 8.36
N VAL A 343 -24.62 -0.38 8.08
CA VAL A 343 -24.63 1.09 8.15
C VAL A 343 -25.94 1.57 8.77
N GLU A 344 -25.88 2.68 9.48
CA GLU A 344 -27.02 3.36 10.09
C GLU A 344 -27.67 4.35 9.10
N ASN A 345 -26.88 5.09 8.31
CA ASN A 345 -27.39 6.16 7.44
C ASN A 345 -27.78 5.65 6.05
N LYS A 346 -28.94 4.99 5.95
CA LYS A 346 -29.47 4.43 4.69
C LYS A 346 -29.88 5.46 3.64
N GLU A 347 -30.22 6.66 4.09
CA GLU A 347 -30.65 7.77 3.23
C GLU A 347 -29.91 9.04 3.63
N LEU A 348 -29.55 9.85 2.62
CA LEU A 348 -28.84 11.11 2.83
C LEU A 348 -29.83 12.26 3.09
N THR A 349 -29.68 12.90 4.24
CA THR A 349 -30.34 14.15 4.64
C THR A 349 -29.31 15.26 4.76
N GLY A 350 -29.73 16.52 4.95
CA GLY A 350 -28.79 17.62 5.16
C GLY A 350 -27.95 17.44 6.43
N ASP A 351 -28.54 16.85 7.46
CA ASP A 351 -27.96 16.77 8.80
C ASP A 351 -26.99 15.58 8.99
N ASN A 352 -27.06 14.56 8.13
CA ASN A 352 -26.27 13.34 8.27
C ASN A 352 -25.14 13.15 7.26
N MET A 353 -24.85 14.19 6.45
CA MET A 353 -23.81 14.11 5.40
C MET A 353 -22.44 13.70 5.95
N LEU A 354 -22.10 14.16 7.15
CA LEU A 354 -20.81 13.85 7.78
C LEU A 354 -20.73 12.37 8.21
N GLN A 355 -21.74 11.89 8.94
CA GLN A 355 -21.79 10.50 9.44
C GLN A 355 -21.93 9.50 8.29
N ALA A 356 -22.76 9.81 7.30
CA ALA A 356 -22.89 8.98 6.11
C ALA A 356 -21.58 8.94 5.30
N GLY A 357 -20.85 10.06 5.24
CA GLY A 357 -19.52 10.13 4.64
C GLY A 357 -18.49 9.26 5.36
N GLU A 358 -18.53 9.22 6.69
CA GLU A 358 -17.70 8.32 7.50
C GLU A 358 -18.00 6.85 7.19
N GLU A 359 -19.28 6.46 7.11
CA GLU A 359 -19.68 5.10 6.78
C GLU A 359 -19.21 4.69 5.37
N LEU A 360 -19.29 5.60 4.40
CA LEU A 360 -18.73 5.40 3.06
C LEU A 360 -17.21 5.22 3.10
N PHE A 361 -16.50 6.03 3.88
CA PHE A 361 -15.05 5.90 4.05
C PHE A 361 -14.69 4.53 4.64
N ILE A 362 -15.34 4.13 5.73
CA ILE A 362 -15.11 2.83 6.41
C ILE A 362 -15.35 1.67 5.45
N ASN A 363 -16.39 1.73 4.63
CA ASN A 363 -16.77 0.62 3.77
C ASN A 363 -16.01 0.56 2.43
N GLN A 364 -15.55 1.70 1.89
CA GLN A 364 -14.97 1.74 0.54
C GLN A 364 -13.50 2.17 0.51
N CYS A 365 -13.08 3.07 1.38
CA CYS A 365 -11.75 3.68 1.35
C CYS A 365 -10.78 3.04 2.36
N TYR A 366 -11.29 2.67 3.55
CA TYR A 366 -10.49 2.12 4.65
C TYR A 366 -9.71 0.84 4.29
N ALA A 367 -10.23 0.06 3.34
CA ALA A 367 -9.54 -1.12 2.84
C ALA A 367 -8.11 -0.81 2.31
N CYS A 368 -7.86 0.43 1.91
CA CYS A 368 -6.56 0.89 1.40
C CYS A 368 -5.96 2.07 2.16
N HIS A 369 -6.77 2.85 2.89
CA HIS A 369 -6.36 4.09 3.54
C HIS A 369 -6.51 4.05 5.06
N THR A 370 -5.44 4.41 5.77
CA THR A 370 -5.50 4.74 7.21
C THR A 370 -5.82 6.22 7.44
N ILE A 371 -6.16 6.59 8.67
CA ILE A 371 -6.28 7.97 9.13
C ILE A 371 -5.13 8.24 10.10
N GLY A 372 -4.20 9.13 9.75
CA GLY A 372 -3.00 9.42 10.53
C GLY A 372 -2.02 8.23 10.69
N GLY A 373 -2.25 7.16 9.93
CA GLY A 373 -1.49 5.91 10.01
C GLY A 373 -0.35 5.81 9.00
N ILE A 374 0.40 4.71 9.08
CA ILE A 374 1.58 4.48 8.22
C ILE A 374 1.17 4.07 6.79
N ASN A 375 -0.02 3.48 6.62
CA ASN A 375 -0.44 2.87 5.35
C ASN A 375 -1.40 3.78 4.56
N ASN A 376 -0.83 4.52 3.60
CA ASN A 376 -1.57 5.41 2.69
C ASN A 376 -2.53 6.34 3.46
N ASP A 377 -2.00 7.17 4.35
CA ASP A 377 -2.80 8.11 5.13
C ASP A 377 -3.67 9.00 4.24
N ILE A 378 -4.99 8.94 4.44
CA ILE A 378 -5.94 9.75 3.67
C ILE A 378 -5.77 11.24 3.94
N VAL A 379 -5.38 11.63 5.16
CA VAL A 379 -5.21 13.04 5.54
C VAL A 379 -4.05 13.63 4.74
N ALA A 380 -2.87 12.97 4.78
CA ALA A 380 -1.73 13.37 3.97
C ALA A 380 -2.01 13.33 2.47
N ALA A 381 -2.78 12.34 1.98
CA ALA A 381 -3.07 12.18 0.55
C ALA A 381 -4.07 13.23 0.00
N SER A 382 -4.93 13.79 0.85
CA SER A 382 -5.98 14.73 0.44
C SER A 382 -5.76 16.17 0.94
N LYS A 383 -4.67 16.44 1.67
CA LYS A 383 -4.37 17.74 2.29
C LYS A 383 -4.42 18.93 1.33
N ASN A 384 -4.09 18.75 0.05
CA ASN A 384 -4.06 19.82 -0.97
C ASN A 384 -5.35 19.90 -1.81
N MET A 385 -6.32 19.01 -1.60
CA MET A 385 -7.57 18.99 -2.36
C MET A 385 -8.65 19.82 -1.66
N SER A 386 -9.29 20.74 -2.38
CA SER A 386 -10.49 21.43 -1.88
C SER A 386 -11.68 20.46 -1.83
N PHE A 387 -12.74 20.81 -1.09
CA PHE A 387 -13.97 20.01 -1.05
C PHE A 387 -14.56 19.77 -2.45
N ARG A 388 -14.52 20.78 -3.32
CA ARG A 388 -15.04 20.69 -4.69
C ARG A 388 -14.19 19.77 -5.56
N VAL A 389 -12.86 19.90 -5.49
CA VAL A 389 -11.91 19.00 -6.16
C VAL A 389 -12.19 17.57 -5.72
N LEU A 390 -12.25 17.34 -4.41
CA LEU A 390 -12.38 16.01 -3.86
C LEU A 390 -13.70 15.35 -4.29
N THR A 391 -14.79 16.11 -4.33
CA THR A 391 -16.09 15.62 -4.81
C THR A 391 -16.02 15.14 -6.26
N LYS A 392 -15.39 15.93 -7.16
CA LYS A 392 -15.19 15.53 -8.57
C LYS A 392 -14.21 14.36 -8.69
N TYR A 393 -13.15 14.39 -7.90
CA TYR A 393 -12.07 13.41 -7.92
C TYR A 393 -12.59 12.02 -7.52
N ILE A 394 -13.41 11.91 -6.48
CA ILE A 394 -14.00 10.65 -5.99
C ILE A 394 -14.64 9.84 -7.13
N ASN A 395 -15.37 10.49 -8.04
CA ASN A 395 -16.04 9.81 -9.15
C ASN A 395 -15.06 9.30 -10.23
N THR A 396 -13.87 9.88 -10.33
CA THR A 396 -12.87 9.58 -11.38
C THR A 396 -11.59 8.94 -10.83
N ILE A 397 -11.55 8.55 -9.54
CA ILE A 397 -10.33 8.05 -8.87
C ILE A 397 -9.68 6.87 -9.58
N HIS A 398 -10.48 5.97 -10.14
CA HIS A 398 -10.00 4.74 -10.79
C HIS A 398 -9.42 5.01 -12.18
N GLU A 399 -9.81 6.11 -12.83
CA GLU A 399 -9.25 6.56 -14.10
C GLU A 399 -7.88 7.22 -13.85
N ARG A 400 -7.81 8.07 -12.81
CA ARG A 400 -6.59 8.79 -12.42
C ARG A 400 -5.57 7.90 -11.72
N ARG A 401 -6.03 6.92 -10.94
CA ARG A 401 -5.20 5.97 -10.19
C ARG A 401 -5.74 4.57 -10.42
N TYR A 402 -5.30 3.94 -11.51
CA TYR A 402 -5.74 2.61 -11.95
C TYR A 402 -5.62 1.50 -10.88
N PHE A 403 -4.77 1.69 -9.85
CA PHE A 403 -4.61 0.77 -8.72
C PHE A 403 -5.61 1.02 -7.57
N MET A 404 -6.47 2.04 -7.67
CA MET A 404 -7.58 2.29 -6.75
C MET A 404 -8.90 1.73 -7.31
N PRO A 405 -9.74 1.10 -6.48
CA PRO A 405 -11.10 0.74 -6.88
C PRO A 405 -11.91 1.97 -7.30
N PRO A 406 -12.88 1.85 -8.22
CA PRO A 406 -13.86 2.91 -8.43
C PRO A 406 -14.65 3.17 -7.15
N PHE A 407 -15.02 4.43 -6.91
CA PHE A 407 -16.05 4.74 -5.93
C PHE A 407 -17.38 4.14 -6.43
N VAL A 408 -18.12 3.52 -5.52
CA VAL A 408 -19.40 2.88 -5.84
C VAL A 408 -20.50 3.55 -5.03
N GLY A 409 -21.36 4.30 -5.68
CA GLY A 409 -22.43 5.07 -5.04
C GLY A 409 -22.94 6.19 -5.94
N THR A 410 -23.94 6.92 -5.44
CA THR A 410 -24.50 8.09 -6.13
C THR A 410 -23.61 9.32 -5.98
N ASP A 411 -23.79 10.35 -6.82
CA ASP A 411 -23.10 11.63 -6.68
C ASP A 411 -23.34 12.30 -5.31
N ARG A 412 -24.51 12.07 -4.71
CA ARG A 412 -24.82 12.56 -3.36
C ARG A 412 -23.97 11.84 -2.31
N GLU A 413 -23.75 10.54 -2.48
CA GLU A 413 -22.85 9.75 -1.62
C GLU A 413 -21.39 10.15 -1.82
N ALA A 414 -20.95 10.40 -3.06
CA ALA A 414 -19.62 10.95 -3.33
C ALA A 414 -19.41 12.29 -2.61
N LYS A 415 -20.42 13.17 -2.63
CA LYS A 415 -20.40 14.43 -1.89
C LYS A 415 -20.36 14.22 -0.37
N ALA A 416 -21.10 13.25 0.17
CA ALA A 416 -21.05 12.91 1.60
C ALA A 416 -19.65 12.41 2.01
N LEU A 417 -19.04 11.54 1.20
CA LEU A 417 -17.66 11.09 1.41
C LEU A 417 -16.67 12.26 1.38
N ALA A 418 -16.82 13.19 0.43
CA ALA A 418 -16.02 14.41 0.39
C ALA A 418 -16.24 15.30 1.63
N THR A 419 -17.48 15.38 2.15
CA THR A 419 -17.79 16.14 3.37
C THR A 419 -17.05 15.56 4.56
N TYR A 420 -16.99 14.24 4.69
CA TYR A 420 -16.22 13.59 5.75
C TYR A 420 -14.71 13.82 5.62
N ILE A 421 -14.14 13.60 4.44
CA ILE A 421 -12.69 13.75 4.25
C ILE A 421 -12.25 15.22 4.36
N ALA A 422 -12.88 16.12 3.62
CA ALA A 422 -12.50 17.54 3.60
C ALA A 422 -12.95 18.27 4.87
N GLY A 423 -14.22 18.13 5.26
CA GLY A 423 -14.75 18.81 6.45
C GLY A 423 -14.39 18.11 7.74
N GLY A 424 -14.69 16.81 7.84
CA GLY A 424 -14.48 16.03 9.06
C GLY A 424 -13.02 15.80 9.43
N LEU A 425 -12.19 15.38 8.48
CA LEU A 425 -10.78 15.05 8.75
C LEU A 425 -9.83 16.23 8.57
N LEU A 426 -10.05 17.08 7.58
CA LEU A 426 -9.16 18.20 7.24
C LEU A 426 -9.65 19.56 7.75
N GLY A 427 -10.87 19.67 8.31
CA GLY A 427 -11.42 20.93 8.82
C GLY A 427 -11.69 21.99 7.75
N LYS A 428 -11.80 21.59 6.47
CA LYS A 428 -12.03 22.52 5.35
C LYS A 428 -13.51 22.86 5.21
N GLU A 429 -13.79 24.05 4.67
CA GLU A 429 -15.15 24.43 4.33
C GLU A 429 -15.76 23.49 3.27
N THR A 430 -17.01 23.09 3.50
CA THR A 430 -17.74 22.12 2.66
C THR A 430 -18.87 22.75 1.84
N ILE A 431 -18.90 24.09 1.78
CA ILE A 431 -19.88 24.86 1.01
C ILE A 431 -19.17 25.39 -0.25
N ALA A 432 -19.59 24.92 -1.42
CA ALA A 432 -19.17 25.53 -2.68
C ALA A 432 -19.97 26.82 -2.88
N ALA A 433 -19.42 27.98 -2.52
CA ALA A 433 -19.97 29.25 -2.94
C ALA A 433 -19.96 29.35 -4.49
N PRO A 434 -21.00 29.89 -5.14
CA PRO A 434 -20.95 30.18 -6.57
C PRO A 434 -19.84 31.21 -6.84
N LEU A 435 -18.89 30.88 -7.70
CA LEU A 435 -17.80 31.81 -8.05
C LEU A 435 -18.22 32.67 -9.23
N GLU A 436 -18.10 33.98 -9.07
CA GLU A 436 -18.11 34.90 -10.19
C GLU A 436 -16.79 34.74 -10.98
N MET A 437 -16.91 34.37 -12.27
CA MET A 437 -15.80 33.90 -13.11
C MET A 437 -14.75 34.96 -13.53
N ASN A 438 -14.59 36.08 -12.82
CA ASN A 438 -13.68 37.16 -13.21
C ASN A 438 -12.75 37.64 -12.06
N THR A 439 -12.56 36.83 -11.02
CA THR A 439 -11.75 37.21 -9.84
C THR A 439 -10.49 36.35 -9.74
N LEU A 440 -9.44 36.88 -9.07
CA LEU A 440 -8.25 36.11 -8.69
C LEU A 440 -8.64 34.85 -7.88
N ALA A 441 -9.72 34.94 -7.10
CA ALA A 441 -10.32 33.81 -6.39
C ALA A 441 -10.84 32.75 -7.37
N ALA A 442 -11.55 33.12 -8.43
CA ALA A 442 -11.96 32.16 -9.47
C ALA A 442 -10.76 31.48 -10.14
N ALA A 443 -9.66 32.22 -10.35
CA ALA A 443 -8.44 31.72 -10.97
C ALA A 443 -7.67 30.74 -10.05
N ARG A 444 -7.55 31.08 -8.77
CA ARG A 444 -7.01 30.19 -7.72
C ARG A 444 -7.82 28.92 -7.61
N VAL A 445 -9.14 29.03 -7.61
CA VAL A 445 -10.03 27.89 -7.44
C VAL A 445 -10.07 27.02 -8.71
N LEU A 446 -9.85 27.60 -9.90
CA LEU A 446 -9.63 26.86 -11.13
C LEU A 446 -8.28 26.10 -11.10
N PHE A 447 -7.24 26.70 -10.53
CA PHE A 447 -5.96 26.02 -10.29
C PHE A 447 -6.12 24.87 -9.29
N GLU A 448 -6.82 25.10 -8.18
CA GLU A 448 -7.11 24.04 -7.20
C GLU A 448 -7.84 22.87 -7.87
N ASP A 449 -8.90 23.14 -8.64
CA ASP A 449 -9.71 22.12 -9.33
C ASP A 449 -8.93 21.20 -10.27
N ASN A 450 -7.87 21.70 -10.90
CA ASN A 450 -7.23 21.02 -12.02
C ASN A 450 -5.78 20.66 -11.79
N CYS A 451 -5.10 21.31 -10.85
CA CYS A 451 -3.65 21.19 -10.66
C CYS A 451 -3.26 20.81 -9.22
N SER A 452 -4.05 21.17 -8.19
CA SER A 452 -3.60 20.97 -6.80
C SER A 452 -3.64 19.53 -6.30
N SER A 453 -4.25 18.62 -7.07
CA SER A 453 -4.22 17.19 -6.79
C SER A 453 -2.81 16.59 -6.86
N CYS A 454 -1.91 17.22 -7.61
CA CYS A 454 -0.53 16.79 -7.80
C CYS A 454 0.50 17.86 -7.42
N HIS A 455 0.13 19.15 -7.41
CA HIS A 455 1.08 20.24 -7.20
C HIS A 455 0.72 21.15 -6.02
N GLY A 456 1.71 21.51 -5.20
CA GLY A 456 1.63 22.69 -4.32
C GLY A 456 1.95 23.97 -5.10
N ILE A 457 1.41 25.11 -4.66
CA ILE A 457 1.71 26.41 -5.28
C ILE A 457 3.19 26.75 -5.10
N GLU A 458 3.72 26.48 -3.91
CA GLU A 458 5.11 26.63 -3.53
C GLU A 458 6.08 25.81 -4.40
N ASP A 459 5.63 24.63 -4.86
CA ASP A 459 6.44 23.75 -5.70
C ASP A 459 6.41 24.16 -7.18
N LEU A 460 5.31 24.76 -7.63
CA LEU A 460 5.12 25.19 -9.03
C LEU A 460 5.68 26.59 -9.30
N SER A 461 5.68 27.50 -8.31
CA SER A 461 6.11 28.88 -8.51
C SER A 461 7.48 29.00 -9.20
N PRO A 462 8.54 28.28 -8.78
CA PRO A 462 9.85 28.37 -9.42
C PRO A 462 9.85 27.91 -10.90
N ALA A 463 8.96 26.98 -11.27
CA ALA A 463 8.89 26.46 -12.63
C ALA A 463 8.35 27.49 -13.64
N PHE A 464 7.60 28.49 -13.17
CA PHE A 464 6.99 29.54 -13.99
C PHE A 464 7.74 30.87 -13.96
N GLU A 465 8.86 30.98 -13.23
CA GLU A 465 9.59 32.24 -13.04
C GLU A 465 10.12 32.83 -14.37
N SER A 466 10.53 31.96 -15.30
CA SER A 466 11.13 32.35 -16.58
C SER A 466 10.18 32.23 -17.79
N LEU A 467 8.92 31.84 -17.57
CA LEU A 467 7.96 31.58 -18.64
C LEU A 467 7.04 32.78 -18.84
N SER A 468 6.89 33.20 -20.10
CA SER A 468 5.92 34.23 -20.46
C SER A 468 4.49 33.68 -20.38
N HIS A 469 3.50 34.57 -20.18
CA HIS A 469 2.09 34.21 -20.20
C HIS A 469 1.69 33.36 -21.44
N LYS A 470 2.26 33.68 -22.61
CA LYS A 470 1.99 32.96 -23.85
C LYS A 470 2.55 31.53 -23.84
N GLU A 471 3.72 31.32 -23.23
CA GLU A 471 4.32 30.00 -23.07
C GLU A 471 3.52 29.16 -22.07
N ILE A 472 3.11 29.75 -20.94
CA ILE A 472 2.23 29.08 -19.95
C ILE A 472 0.92 28.64 -20.62
N THR A 473 0.28 29.54 -21.37
CA THR A 473 -0.96 29.23 -22.10
C THR A 473 -0.78 28.08 -23.10
N ALA A 474 0.37 28.01 -23.76
CA ALA A 474 0.66 26.99 -24.77
C ALA A 474 0.96 25.60 -24.19
N MET A 475 1.22 25.49 -22.88
CA MET A 475 1.50 24.21 -22.22
C MET A 475 0.24 23.41 -21.92
N PHE A 476 -0.88 24.07 -21.62
CA PHE A 476 -2.14 23.42 -21.22
C PHE A 476 -2.65 22.33 -22.17
N PRO A 477 -2.61 22.46 -23.51
CA PRO A 477 -3.09 21.44 -24.43
C PRO A 477 -2.13 20.25 -24.60
N VAL A 478 -0.91 20.33 -24.07
CA VAL A 478 0.19 19.37 -24.29
C VAL A 478 0.85 18.95 -22.97
N LEU A 479 0.12 19.01 -21.86
CA LEU A 479 0.64 18.65 -20.53
C LEU A 479 1.11 17.19 -20.46
N ASP A 480 0.50 16.31 -21.25
CA ASP A 480 0.87 14.91 -21.42
C ASP A 480 2.24 14.71 -22.07
N GLU A 481 2.69 15.67 -22.89
CA GLU A 481 4.04 15.67 -23.45
C GLU A 481 5.12 16.02 -22.40
N ILE A 482 4.72 16.64 -21.29
CA ILE A 482 5.61 17.02 -20.18
C ILE A 482 5.71 15.88 -19.15
N SER A 483 4.59 15.22 -18.86
CA SER A 483 4.53 14.05 -17.98
C SER A 483 3.34 13.18 -18.37
N ASP A 484 3.59 11.87 -18.54
CA ASP A 484 2.55 10.88 -18.83
C ASP A 484 1.41 10.85 -17.79
N GLU A 485 1.62 11.43 -16.61
CA GLU A 485 0.65 11.50 -15.51
C GLU A 485 -0.22 12.78 -15.54
N MET A 486 0.07 13.73 -16.44
CA MET A 486 -0.68 14.98 -16.62
C MET A 486 -1.50 14.91 -17.91
N GLU A 487 -2.82 15.09 -17.82
CA GLU A 487 -3.67 15.16 -19.02
C GLU A 487 -3.70 16.59 -19.59
N PRO A 488 -3.90 16.74 -20.92
CA PRO A 488 -4.22 18.03 -21.52
C PRO A 488 -5.40 18.68 -20.80
N PHE A 489 -5.23 19.94 -20.43
CA PHE A 489 -6.28 20.69 -19.77
C PHE A 489 -7.42 20.96 -20.77
N SER A 490 -8.62 20.48 -20.44
CA SER A 490 -9.81 20.50 -21.30
C SER A 490 -10.76 21.67 -21.01
N GLY A 491 -10.29 22.69 -20.30
CA GLY A 491 -11.06 23.90 -20.00
C GLY A 491 -11.35 24.75 -21.24
N THR A 492 -12.32 25.66 -21.09
CA THR A 492 -12.66 26.69 -22.08
C THR A 492 -11.48 27.65 -22.29
N ALA A 493 -11.49 28.40 -23.40
CA ALA A 493 -10.46 29.41 -23.66
C ALA A 493 -10.38 30.50 -22.56
N GLU A 494 -11.52 30.76 -21.91
CA GLU A 494 -11.62 31.69 -20.79
C GLU A 494 -10.96 31.12 -19.53
N GLU A 495 -11.21 29.85 -19.21
CA GLU A 495 -10.55 29.14 -18.10
C GLU A 495 -9.04 28.99 -18.33
N VAL A 496 -8.61 28.64 -19.55
CA VAL A 496 -7.19 28.57 -19.93
C VAL A 496 -6.50 29.90 -19.67
N LYS A 497 -7.14 31.01 -20.06
CA LYS A 497 -6.61 32.35 -19.84
C LYS A 497 -6.55 32.68 -18.35
N LEU A 498 -7.64 32.43 -17.62
CA LEU A 498 -7.73 32.68 -16.18
C LEU A 498 -6.64 31.93 -15.40
N LEU A 499 -6.40 30.66 -15.75
CA LEU A 499 -5.38 29.82 -15.14
C LEU A 499 -3.95 30.26 -15.52
N ALA A 500 -3.74 30.66 -16.77
CA ALA A 500 -2.46 31.24 -17.22
C ALA A 500 -2.14 32.54 -16.48
N ASP A 501 -3.13 33.43 -16.35
CA ASP A 501 -3.03 34.70 -15.62
C ASP A 501 -2.66 34.43 -14.14
N TYR A 502 -3.30 33.45 -13.51
CA TYR A 502 -2.98 33.04 -12.14
C TYR A 502 -1.56 32.52 -11.97
N LEU A 503 -1.15 31.54 -12.79
CA LEU A 503 0.19 30.95 -12.71
C LEU A 503 1.29 31.97 -13.01
N HIS A 504 1.06 32.87 -13.96
CA HIS A 504 1.97 33.97 -14.26
C HIS A 504 2.04 34.97 -13.08
N SER A 505 0.92 35.24 -12.40
CA SER A 505 0.86 36.17 -11.27
C SER A 505 1.66 35.70 -10.05
N LEU A 506 1.92 34.39 -9.91
CA LEU A 506 2.73 33.83 -8.82
C LEU A 506 4.15 34.42 -8.77
N ASN A 507 4.71 34.82 -9.91
CA ASN A 507 6.05 35.42 -9.99
C ASN A 507 6.06 36.84 -10.57
N ASN A 508 4.93 37.30 -11.13
CA ASN A 508 4.77 38.63 -11.72
C ASN A 508 3.48 39.27 -11.22
N PRO A 509 3.45 39.78 -9.97
CA PRO A 509 2.25 40.36 -9.39
C PRO A 509 1.77 41.54 -10.26
N VAL A 510 0.59 41.38 -10.86
CA VAL A 510 -0.11 42.47 -11.52
C VAL A 510 -0.84 43.26 -10.45
N ALA A 511 -0.73 44.59 -10.47
CA ALA A 511 -1.45 45.46 -9.56
C ALA A 511 -2.96 45.12 -9.59
N PRO A 512 -3.59 44.79 -8.45
CA PRO A 512 -5.00 44.43 -8.45
C PRO A 512 -5.83 45.65 -8.83
N THR A 513 -6.60 45.56 -9.91
CA THR A 513 -7.71 46.49 -10.15
C THR A 513 -8.96 45.85 -9.56
N GLY A 514 -9.38 46.34 -8.39
CA GLY A 514 -10.70 46.00 -7.82
C GLY A 514 -10.73 45.22 -6.50
N VAL A 515 -9.63 45.14 -5.73
CA VAL A 515 -9.70 44.56 -4.39
C VAL A 515 -10.42 45.52 -3.45
N SER A 516 -11.48 45.05 -2.78
CA SER A 516 -12.20 45.84 -1.78
C SER A 516 -11.51 45.70 -0.42
N GLY A 517 -11.49 46.77 0.38
CA GLY A 517 -10.87 46.71 1.70
C GLY A 517 -11.55 45.74 2.68
N ALA A 518 -12.82 45.37 2.44
CA ALA A 518 -13.50 44.31 3.18
C ALA A 518 -12.84 42.94 2.97
N ILE A 519 -12.44 42.63 1.74
CA ILE A 519 -11.74 41.37 1.41
C ILE A 519 -10.34 41.39 2.01
N LEU A 520 -9.63 42.52 1.97
CA LEU A 520 -8.32 42.64 2.61
C LEU A 520 -8.39 42.45 4.13
N PHE A 521 -9.43 42.97 4.76
CA PHE A 521 -9.65 42.73 6.19
C PHE A 521 -9.95 41.26 6.48
N GLU A 522 -10.78 40.62 5.65
CA GLU A 522 -11.12 39.21 5.79
C GLU A 522 -9.89 38.31 5.61
N ASP A 523 -9.08 38.55 4.58
CA ASP A 523 -7.92 37.73 4.25
C ASP A 523 -6.75 37.88 5.24
N HIS A 524 -6.58 39.06 5.85
CA HIS A 524 -5.40 39.38 6.64
C HIS A 524 -5.64 39.63 8.13
N CYS A 525 -6.88 39.89 8.54
CA CYS A 525 -7.20 40.29 9.92
C CYS A 525 -8.28 39.43 10.58
N SER A 526 -9.24 38.88 9.81
CA SER A 526 -10.42 38.19 10.38
C SER A 526 -10.13 36.88 11.11
N SER A 527 -8.95 36.29 10.89
CA SER A 527 -8.52 35.10 11.64
C SER A 527 -8.36 35.35 13.14
N CYS A 528 -8.11 36.61 13.51
CA CYS A 528 -7.80 37.02 14.87
C CYS A 528 -8.71 38.13 15.39
N HIS A 529 -9.33 38.91 14.51
CA HIS A 529 -10.09 40.10 14.86
C HIS A 529 -11.48 40.11 14.22
N ASP A 530 -12.51 40.37 15.03
CA ASP A 530 -13.83 40.68 14.50
C ASP A 530 -13.85 42.14 13.98
N LEU A 531 -14.59 42.40 12.90
CA LEU A 531 -14.67 43.74 12.31
C LEU A 531 -15.27 44.77 13.28
N GLN A 532 -16.27 44.36 14.08
CA GLN A 532 -16.92 45.23 15.05
C GLN A 532 -15.95 45.62 16.18
N GLU A 533 -15.10 44.68 16.62
CA GLU A 533 -14.07 44.93 17.64
C GLU A 533 -12.96 45.83 17.10
N MET A 534 -12.59 45.68 15.83
CA MET A 534 -11.56 46.52 15.21
C MET A 534 -12.00 47.96 15.03
N VAL A 535 -13.28 48.20 14.74
CA VAL A 535 -13.85 49.55 14.69
C VAL A 535 -13.65 50.29 16.02
N ASP A 536 -13.85 49.62 17.16
CA ASP A 536 -13.64 50.22 18.48
C ASP A 536 -12.14 50.47 18.77
N ILE A 537 -11.25 49.60 18.26
CA ILE A 537 -9.80 49.70 18.48
C ILE A 537 -9.17 50.84 17.66
N VAL A 538 -9.66 51.04 16.43
CA VAL A 538 -9.17 52.07 15.51
C VAL A 538 -9.96 53.38 15.60
N ASP A 539 -10.83 53.51 16.61
CA ASP A 539 -11.64 54.71 16.81
C ASP A 539 -10.77 55.97 16.99
N GLY A 540 -11.16 57.05 16.31
CA GLY A 540 -10.43 58.32 16.29
C GLY A 540 -9.15 58.37 15.42
N GLN A 541 -8.73 57.28 14.77
CA GLN A 541 -7.55 57.27 13.88
C GLN A 541 -7.89 57.66 12.44
N GLY A 542 -7.04 58.49 11.82
CA GLY A 542 -7.17 58.87 10.40
C GLY A 542 -6.48 57.87 9.47
N SER A 543 -6.83 57.87 8.17
CA SER A 543 -6.22 56.99 7.16
C SER A 543 -4.68 56.98 7.17
N GLU A 544 -4.02 58.14 7.34
CA GLU A 544 -2.54 58.19 7.39
C GLU A 544 -1.95 57.51 8.63
N GLU A 545 -2.65 57.60 9.77
CA GLU A 545 -2.23 56.94 11.02
C GLU A 545 -2.45 55.43 10.92
N LEU A 546 -3.54 54.99 10.29
CA LEU A 546 -3.84 53.58 10.07
C LEU A 546 -2.86 52.93 9.10
N ILE A 547 -2.41 53.63 8.05
CA ILE A 547 -1.36 53.13 7.15
C ILE A 547 -0.06 52.91 7.94
N LEU A 548 0.35 53.87 8.77
CA LEU A 548 1.52 53.73 9.61
C LEU A 548 1.37 52.55 10.59
N LEU A 549 0.21 52.43 11.24
CA LEU A 549 -0.11 51.36 12.18
C LEU A 549 -0.03 49.98 11.55
N LEU A 550 -0.61 49.80 10.37
CA LEU A 550 -0.57 48.55 9.60
C LEU A 550 0.87 48.15 9.23
N GLY A 551 1.77 49.13 9.07
CA GLY A 551 3.19 48.89 8.77
C GLY A 551 4.04 48.56 10.00
N THR A 552 3.51 48.73 11.21
CA THR A 552 4.24 48.57 12.48
C THR A 552 3.46 47.75 13.50
N LEU A 553 2.63 46.79 13.05
CA LEU A 553 1.78 45.97 13.94
C LEU A 553 2.60 45.16 14.97
N ASN A 554 3.81 44.78 14.60
CA ASN A 554 4.76 44.08 15.46
C ASN A 554 5.22 44.91 16.66
N ASP A 555 5.10 46.24 16.59
CA ASP A 555 5.41 47.12 17.72
C ASP A 555 4.30 47.11 18.79
N ILE A 556 3.12 46.58 18.44
CA ILE A 556 1.95 46.44 19.32
C ILE A 556 1.92 45.06 19.98
N SER A 557 2.23 44.00 19.22
CA SER A 557 2.31 42.62 19.70
C SER A 557 3.31 41.82 18.88
N ASP A 558 4.16 41.04 19.55
CA ASP A 558 5.13 40.14 18.92
C ASP A 558 4.46 39.04 18.06
N GLU A 559 3.15 38.83 18.21
CA GLU A 559 2.35 37.87 17.43
C GLU A 559 1.69 38.48 16.18
N MET A 560 1.80 39.80 15.98
CA MET A 560 1.23 40.51 14.82
C MET A 560 2.34 40.98 13.90
N GLU A 561 2.52 40.31 12.75
CA GLU A 561 3.47 40.76 11.73
C GLU A 561 2.96 42.03 11.02
N PRO A 562 3.86 42.90 10.52
CA PRO A 562 3.45 44.02 9.66
C PRO A 562 2.62 43.55 8.47
N PHE A 563 1.66 44.37 8.05
CA PHE A 563 0.80 44.06 6.92
C PHE A 563 1.65 43.78 5.68
N SER A 564 1.48 42.56 5.13
CA SER A 564 2.35 42.00 4.09
C SER A 564 1.90 42.30 2.65
N GLY A 565 0.78 43.02 2.48
CA GLY A 565 0.28 43.47 1.18
C GLY A 565 1.08 44.64 0.59
N SER A 566 0.77 44.99 -0.65
CA SER A 566 1.34 46.16 -1.33
C SER A 566 0.93 47.48 -0.67
N ALA A 567 1.70 48.55 -0.91
CA ALA A 567 1.37 49.89 -0.40
C ALA A 567 -0.03 50.36 -0.80
N THR A 568 -0.50 49.97 -1.99
CA THR A 568 -1.85 50.27 -2.47
C THR A 568 -2.93 49.47 -1.73
N GLU A 569 -2.68 48.20 -1.42
CA GLU A 569 -3.60 47.39 -0.59
C GLU A 569 -3.65 47.89 0.84
N GLN A 570 -2.53 48.34 1.38
CA GLN A 570 -2.45 48.96 2.69
C GLN A 570 -3.28 50.25 2.78
N GLU A 571 -3.23 51.10 1.74
CA GLU A 571 -4.08 52.29 1.62
C GLU A 571 -5.57 51.93 1.53
N ILE A 572 -5.93 50.90 0.77
CA ILE A 572 -7.31 50.43 0.62
C ILE A 572 -7.86 49.86 1.94
N LEU A 573 -7.05 49.06 2.66
CA LEU A 573 -7.42 48.49 3.96
C LEU A 573 -7.57 49.58 5.02
N ALA A 574 -6.65 50.54 5.07
CA ALA A 574 -6.74 51.69 5.97
C ALA A 574 -8.00 52.52 5.71
N GLY A 575 -8.31 52.80 4.44
CA GLY A 575 -9.53 53.52 4.06
C GLY A 575 -10.82 52.76 4.39
N PHE A 576 -10.80 51.43 4.27
CA PHE A 576 -11.91 50.59 4.71
C PHE A 576 -12.12 50.64 6.22
N LEU A 577 -11.06 50.47 7.02
CA LEU A 577 -11.13 50.55 8.49
C LEU A 577 -11.60 51.95 8.95
N GLU A 578 -11.14 53.01 8.31
CA GLU A 578 -11.62 54.37 8.58
C GLU A 578 -13.09 54.55 8.21
N SER A 579 -13.55 53.99 7.07
CA SER A 579 -14.96 54.09 6.67
C SER A 579 -15.89 53.26 7.56
N ALA A 580 -15.45 52.07 8.00
CA ALA A 580 -16.18 51.22 8.94
C ALA A 580 -16.32 51.89 10.31
N ASN A 581 -15.31 52.66 10.72
CA ASN A 581 -15.32 53.45 11.95
C ASN A 581 -16.28 54.66 11.89
N LYS A 582 -16.47 55.29 10.72
CA LYS A 582 -17.33 56.48 10.59
C LYS A 582 -18.83 56.19 10.57
N GLY A 583 -19.25 54.94 10.28
CA GLY A 583 -20.66 54.55 10.15
C GLY A 583 -21.41 55.30 9.04
N ASP A 584 -22.40 54.66 8.42
CA ASP A 584 -23.36 55.40 7.57
C ASP A 584 -24.04 56.51 8.39
N GLN A 585 -23.72 57.76 8.07
CA GLN A 585 -24.63 58.91 8.19
C GLN A 585 -25.10 59.35 6.80
#